data_AF-A0A6S7FL44-F1
#
_entry.id   AF-A0A6S7FL44-F1
#
_cell.length_a   1.000
_cell.length_b   1.000
_cell.length_c   1.000
_cell.angle_alpha   90.00
_cell.angle_beta   90.00
_cell.angle_gamma   90.00
#
_symmetry.space_group_name_H-M   'P 1'
#
loop_
_entity.id
_entity.type
_entity.pdbx_description
1 polymer ?
#
loop_
_entity_poly.entity_id
_entity_poly.type
_entity_poly.pdbx_seq_one_letter_code
_entity_poly.pdbx_strand_id
1 'polypeptide(L)'
;MTMLATGDRRITLFEGERNHLLPLHSTDALESNLYFYVGRMIAHTFLHKGYPFVGMAQAVVQYIFSQSIESIPLISIKDVPDLTIRQDIEKIMNPKSDKLLDVNACDKIITLLSTSGFVNKVLTTENQEKAVQDILVYHVLRI
;
A
#
# COMPACT_ATOMS: atom_id res chain seq x y z
N MET A 1 -33.04 6.83 12.29
CA MET A 1 -32.96 5.78 11.24
C MET A 1 -32.15 6.18 10.01
N THR A 2 -31.74 7.45 9.86
CA THR A 2 -31.02 7.95 8.67
C THR A 2 -29.58 7.42 8.51
N MET A 3 -28.85 7.17 9.61
CA MET A 3 -27.46 6.68 9.54
C MET A 3 -27.31 5.29 8.92
N LEU A 4 -28.30 4.40 9.05
CA LEU A 4 -28.24 3.06 8.44
C LEU A 4 -28.32 3.12 6.91
N ALA A 5 -29.05 4.09 6.36
CA ALA A 5 -29.21 4.25 4.91
C ALA A 5 -28.05 5.02 4.27
N THR A 6 -27.41 5.93 5.00
CA THR A 6 -26.30 6.76 4.48
C THR A 6 -24.92 6.23 4.84
N GLY A 7 -24.84 5.26 5.76
CA GLY A 7 -23.60 4.85 6.41
C GLY A 7 -23.09 5.89 7.41
N ASP A 8 -22.21 5.45 8.32
CA ASP A 8 -21.45 6.36 9.17
C ASP A 8 -20.18 6.81 8.43
N ARG A 9 -20.14 8.10 8.05
CA ARG A 9 -18.99 8.69 7.34
C ARG A 9 -17.73 8.82 8.21
N ARG A 10 -17.83 8.51 9.52
CA ARG A 10 -16.68 8.46 10.43
C ARG A 10 -15.93 7.13 10.31
N ILE A 11 -16.56 6.10 9.76
CA ILE A 11 -15.96 4.79 9.57
C ILE A 11 -15.34 4.74 8.17
N THR A 12 -14.02 4.90 8.13
CA THR A 12 -13.21 4.71 6.92
C THR A 12 -12.41 3.44 7.06
N LEU A 13 -12.63 2.46 6.18
CA LEU A 13 -11.93 1.16 6.21
C LEU A 13 -10.89 1.02 5.08
N PHE A 14 -10.91 1.94 4.11
CA PHE A 14 -10.02 1.95 2.98
C PHE A 14 -9.45 3.33 2.76
N GLU A 15 -8.20 3.39 2.31
CA GLU A 15 -7.49 4.63 1.97
C GLU A 15 -6.82 4.51 0.60
N GLY A 16 -6.33 5.64 0.08
CA GLY A 16 -5.70 5.71 -1.25
C GLY A 16 -6.62 6.31 -2.31
N GLU A 17 -6.14 6.27 -3.56
CA GLU A 17 -6.84 6.85 -4.70
C GLU A 17 -7.85 5.87 -5.33
N ARG A 18 -8.71 6.40 -6.21
CA ARG A 18 -9.61 5.56 -7.00
C ARG A 18 -8.80 4.55 -7.82
N ASN A 19 -9.18 3.27 -7.73
CA ASN A 19 -8.48 2.12 -8.33
C ASN A 19 -7.14 1.73 -7.67
N HIS A 20 -6.82 2.33 -6.53
CA HIS A 20 -5.63 2.07 -5.74
C HIS A 20 -5.97 1.99 -4.25
N LEU A 21 -7.17 1.49 -3.92
CA LEU A 21 -7.62 1.41 -2.52
C LEU A 21 -6.88 0.31 -1.77
N LEU A 22 -6.38 0.64 -0.58
CA LEU A 22 -5.82 -0.29 0.39
C LEU A 22 -6.69 -0.35 1.64
N PRO A 23 -6.77 -1.49 2.36
CA PRO A 23 -7.30 -1.52 3.70
C PRO A 23 -6.53 -0.54 4.60
N LEU A 24 -7.24 0.36 5.28
CA LEU A 24 -6.64 1.23 6.29
C LEU A 24 -6.11 0.37 7.43
N HIS A 25 -4.98 0.72 8.04
CA HIS A 25 -4.53 0.06 9.26
C HIS A 25 -5.14 0.73 10.48
N SER A 26 -6.26 0.18 10.98
CA SER A 26 -6.96 0.66 12.18
C SER A 26 -7.13 -0.47 13.18
N THR A 27 -6.57 -0.28 14.38
CA THR A 27 -6.73 -1.20 15.51
C THR A 27 -8.19 -1.32 15.92
N ASP A 28 -8.89 -0.19 15.98
CA ASP A 28 -10.29 -0.14 16.38
C ASP A 28 -11.18 -0.93 15.42
N ALA A 29 -10.93 -0.79 14.11
CA ALA A 29 -11.65 -1.54 13.08
C ALA A 29 -11.32 -3.04 13.10
N LEU A 30 -10.08 -3.41 13.45
CA LEU A 30 -9.67 -4.80 13.62
C LEU A 30 -10.35 -5.43 14.84
N GLU A 31 -10.27 -4.79 16.00
CA GLU A 31 -10.89 -5.26 17.25
C GLU A 31 -12.42 -5.34 17.14
N SER A 32 -13.02 -4.44 16.37
CA SER A 32 -14.46 -4.42 16.09
C SER A 32 -14.89 -5.39 14.98
N ASN A 33 -13.98 -6.23 14.48
CA ASN A 33 -14.21 -7.19 13.38
C ASN A 33 -14.72 -6.57 12.07
N LEU A 34 -14.47 -5.29 11.82
CA LEU A 34 -15.03 -4.59 10.66
C LEU A 34 -14.48 -5.17 9.34
N TYR A 35 -13.20 -5.51 9.27
CA TYR A 35 -12.62 -6.15 8.07
C TYR A 35 -13.21 -7.53 7.79
N PHE A 36 -13.53 -8.30 8.85
CA PHE A 36 -14.20 -9.59 8.71
C PHE A 36 -15.61 -9.41 8.12
N TYR A 37 -16.38 -8.43 8.61
CA TYR A 37 -17.70 -8.12 8.07
C TYR A 37 -17.64 -7.59 6.64
N VAL A 38 -16.67 -6.74 6.31
CA VAL A 38 -16.47 -6.27 4.93
C VAL A 38 -16.14 -7.44 4.01
N GLY A 39 -15.24 -8.34 4.40
CA GLY A 39 -14.95 -9.54 3.61
C GLY A 39 -16.20 -10.40 3.37
N ARG A 40 -17.03 -10.57 4.40
CA ARG A 40 -18.34 -11.24 4.30
C ARG A 40 -19.29 -10.52 3.33
N MET A 41 -19.35 -9.19 3.37
CA MET A 41 -20.17 -8.39 2.47
C MET A 41 -19.72 -8.54 1.02
N ILE A 42 -18.40 -8.48 0.76
CA ILE A 42 -17.83 -8.69 -0.58
C ILE A 42 -18.12 -10.10 -1.08
N ALA A 43 -17.94 -11.13 -0.24
CA ALA A 43 -18.24 -12.51 -0.61
C ALA A 43 -19.75 -12.70 -0.90
N HIS A 44 -20.61 -12.08 -0.10
CA HIS A 44 -22.06 -12.15 -0.28
C HIS A 44 -22.50 -11.52 -1.60
N THR A 45 -21.99 -10.34 -1.96
CA THR A 45 -22.32 -9.73 -3.27
C THR A 45 -21.85 -10.60 -4.43
N PHE A 46 -20.66 -11.20 -4.33
CA PHE A 46 -20.15 -12.13 -5.34
C PHE A 46 -21.06 -13.36 -5.50
N LEU A 47 -21.41 -14.04 -4.39
CA LEU A 47 -22.26 -15.23 -4.39
C LEU A 47 -23.64 -14.98 -5.00
N HIS A 48 -24.22 -13.81 -4.74
CA HIS A 48 -25.55 -13.44 -5.23
C HIS A 48 -25.54 -12.69 -6.56
N LYS A 49 -24.39 -12.61 -7.25
CA LYS A 49 -24.24 -11.85 -8.52
C LYS A 49 -24.69 -10.38 -8.40
N GLY A 50 -24.46 -9.78 -7.23
CA GLY A 50 -24.67 -8.37 -6.96
C GLY A 50 -23.55 -7.50 -7.53
N TYR A 51 -23.59 -6.20 -7.25
CA TYR A 51 -22.53 -5.28 -7.69
C TYR A 51 -21.22 -5.61 -6.96
N PRO A 52 -20.10 -5.79 -7.69
CA PRO A 52 -18.84 -6.17 -7.08
C PRO A 52 -18.21 -5.00 -6.32
N PHE A 53 -17.39 -5.32 -5.31
CA PHE A 53 -16.47 -4.34 -4.75
C PHE A 53 -15.34 -4.10 -5.76
N VAL A 54 -15.19 -2.84 -6.19
CA VAL A 54 -14.24 -2.44 -7.24
C VAL A 54 -13.31 -1.35 -6.73
N GLY A 55 -12.12 -1.29 -7.32
CA GLY A 55 -11.17 -0.20 -7.10
C GLY A 55 -10.10 -0.47 -6.03
N MET A 56 -10.01 -1.68 -5.49
CA MET A 56 -8.87 -2.14 -4.70
C MET A 56 -7.60 -2.20 -5.56
N ALA A 57 -6.45 -1.89 -4.96
CA ALA A 57 -5.16 -2.06 -5.62
C ALA A 57 -4.97 -3.50 -6.08
N GLN A 58 -4.56 -3.69 -7.34
CA GLN A 58 -4.43 -5.03 -7.94
C GLN A 58 -3.43 -5.90 -7.18
N ALA A 59 -2.37 -5.31 -6.63
CA ALA A 59 -1.38 -5.99 -5.81
C ALA A 59 -2.00 -6.62 -4.55
N VAL A 60 -2.88 -5.88 -3.86
CA VAL A 60 -3.59 -6.38 -2.67
C VAL A 60 -4.56 -7.50 -3.04
N VAL A 61 -5.31 -7.33 -4.14
CA VAL A 61 -6.21 -8.37 -4.63
C VAL A 61 -5.46 -9.67 -4.88
N GLN A 62 -4.33 -9.61 -5.60
CA GLN A 62 -3.52 -10.78 -5.88
C GLN A 62 -2.94 -11.40 -4.61
N TYR A 63 -2.44 -10.59 -3.68
CA TYR A 63 -1.95 -11.06 -2.39
C TYR A 63 -3.03 -11.81 -1.59
N ILE A 64 -4.26 -11.29 -1.55
CA ILE A 64 -5.37 -11.96 -0.86
C ILE A 64 -5.65 -13.34 -1.47
N PHE A 65 -5.56 -13.48 -2.80
CA PHE A 65 -5.81 -14.74 -3.48
C PHE A 65 -4.65 -15.73 -3.36
N SER A 66 -3.42 -15.26 -3.54
CA SER A 66 -2.23 -16.12 -3.65
C SER A 66 -1.55 -16.39 -2.31
N GLN A 67 -1.73 -15.50 -1.33
CA GLN A 67 -1.02 -15.47 -0.05
C GLN A 67 0.51 -15.48 -0.22
N SER A 68 1.02 -15.08 -1.38
CA SER A 68 2.45 -15.12 -1.72
C SER A 68 2.88 -13.80 -2.34
N ILE A 69 3.90 -13.18 -1.74
CA ILE A 69 4.50 -11.92 -2.24
C ILE A 69 5.11 -12.12 -3.63
N GLU A 70 5.67 -13.31 -3.88
CA GLU A 70 6.38 -13.65 -5.13
C GLU A 70 5.46 -13.67 -6.35
N SER A 71 4.16 -13.85 -6.12
CA SER A 71 3.13 -13.93 -7.17
C SER A 71 2.45 -12.60 -7.47
N ILE A 72 2.80 -11.53 -6.75
CA ILE A 72 2.16 -10.22 -6.88
C ILE A 72 2.75 -9.50 -8.10
N PRO A 73 1.90 -8.84 -8.92
CA PRO A 73 2.37 -8.00 -10.01
C PRO A 73 3.21 -6.82 -9.48
N LEU A 74 3.93 -6.14 -10.39
CA LEU A 74 4.67 -4.94 -10.04
C LEU A 74 3.74 -3.92 -9.37
N ILE A 75 4.10 -3.50 -8.17
CA ILE A 75 3.34 -2.54 -7.37
C ILE A 75 3.58 -1.15 -7.94
N SER A 76 2.53 -0.35 -8.09
CA SER A 76 2.65 1.03 -8.56
C SER A 76 2.93 1.98 -7.40
N ILE A 77 3.67 3.06 -7.65
CA ILE A 77 3.79 4.18 -6.69
C ILE A 77 2.41 4.73 -6.31
N LYS A 78 1.43 4.66 -7.22
CA LYS A 78 0.05 5.09 -6.96
C LYS A 78 -0.67 4.23 -5.92
N ASP A 79 -0.22 2.99 -5.70
CA ASP A 79 -0.77 2.12 -4.67
C ASP A 79 -0.41 2.61 -3.26
N VAL A 80 0.66 3.40 -3.09
CA VAL A 80 1.04 3.97 -1.79
C VAL A 80 0.09 5.11 -1.42
N PRO A 81 -0.63 5.12 -0.29
CA PRO A 81 -1.57 6.20 0.03
C PRO A 81 -0.90 7.51 0.44
N ASP A 82 0.27 7.44 1.09
CA ASP A 82 0.99 8.60 1.63
C ASP A 82 1.75 9.36 0.52
N LEU A 83 1.35 10.62 0.29
CA LEU A 83 1.97 11.49 -0.71
C LEU A 83 3.43 11.83 -0.41
N THR A 84 3.81 11.92 0.86
CA THR A 84 5.20 12.21 1.28
C THR A 84 6.10 11.05 0.89
N ILE A 85 5.64 9.83 1.15
CA ILE A 85 6.37 8.61 0.80
C ILE A 85 6.49 8.48 -0.71
N ARG A 86 5.43 8.78 -1.47
CA ARG A 86 5.51 8.82 -2.95
C ARG A 86 6.59 9.77 -3.45
N GLN A 87 6.65 10.98 -2.90
CA GLN A 87 7.67 11.97 -3.28
C GLN A 87 9.09 11.48 -2.96
N ASP A 88 9.27 10.78 -1.84
CA ASP A 88 10.57 10.21 -1.50
C ASP A 88 10.95 9.04 -2.41
N ILE A 89 9.99 8.18 -2.78
CA ILE A 89 10.19 7.12 -3.80
C ILE A 89 10.56 7.74 -5.16
N GLU A 90 9.89 8.81 -5.58
CA GLU A 90 10.20 9.50 -6.85
C GLU A 90 11.63 10.06 -6.87
N LYS A 91 12.11 10.60 -5.74
CA LYS A 91 13.51 11.05 -5.60
C LYS A 91 14.49 9.87 -5.72
N ILE A 92 14.13 8.72 -5.15
CA ILE A 92 14.92 7.49 -5.24
C ILE A 92 14.93 6.94 -6.66
N MET A 93 13.82 7.02 -7.42
CA MET A 93 13.70 6.49 -8.80
C MET A 93 14.39 7.33 -9.87
N ASN A 94 14.44 8.65 -9.70
CA ASN A 94 15.07 9.55 -10.66
C ASN A 94 16.19 10.39 -10.02
N PRO A 95 17.25 9.75 -9.49
CA PRO A 95 18.37 10.48 -8.96
C PRO A 95 19.12 11.12 -10.13
N LYS A 96 19.32 12.43 -10.06
CA LYS A 96 20.40 13.06 -10.83
C LYS A 96 21.72 12.59 -10.22
N SER A 97 22.78 12.39 -11.02
CA SER A 97 24.06 11.85 -10.55
C SER A 97 24.62 12.56 -9.31
N ASP A 98 24.50 13.88 -9.24
CA ASP A 98 24.93 14.69 -8.09
C ASP A 98 24.04 14.54 -6.85
N LYS A 99 22.80 14.07 -7.01
CA LYS A 99 21.81 13.93 -5.94
C LYS A 99 21.80 12.57 -5.26
N LEU A 100 22.52 11.57 -5.79
CA LEU A 100 22.63 10.25 -5.13
C LEU A 100 23.34 10.35 -3.77
N LEU A 101 24.31 11.26 -3.65
CA LEU A 101 24.96 11.57 -2.37
C LEU A 101 23.98 12.22 -1.40
N ASP A 102 23.19 13.20 -1.87
CA ASP A 102 22.17 13.86 -1.05
C ASP A 102 21.07 12.90 -0.58
N VAL A 103 20.66 11.97 -1.44
CA VAL A 103 19.68 10.92 -1.13
C VAL A 103 20.22 9.97 -0.06
N ASN A 104 21.47 9.52 -0.21
CA ASN A 104 22.13 8.66 0.77
C ASN A 104 22.49 9.38 2.08
N ALA A 105 22.52 10.71 2.11
CA ALA A 105 22.73 11.52 3.31
C ALA A 105 21.41 11.94 4.00
N CYS A 106 20.26 11.66 3.39
CA CYS A 106 18.96 12.05 3.92
C CYS A 106 18.45 11.03 4.96
N ASP A 107 18.43 11.41 6.24
CA ASP A 107 17.97 10.56 7.35
C ASP A 107 16.58 9.95 7.13
N LYS A 108 15.67 10.70 6.48
CA LYS A 108 14.32 10.23 6.15
C LYS A 108 14.37 9.05 5.18
N ILE A 109 15.20 9.13 4.14
CA ILE A 109 15.32 8.09 3.12
C ILE A 109 16.05 6.87 3.69
N ILE A 110 17.08 7.08 4.50
CA ILE A 110 17.78 5.99 5.22
C ILE A 110 16.79 5.24 6.11
N THR A 111 15.95 5.97 6.84
CA THR A 111 14.93 5.38 7.72
C THR A 111 13.92 4.60 6.90
N LEU A 112 13.40 5.19 5.81
CA LEU A 112 12.45 4.54 4.90
C LEU A 112 13.00 3.22 4.33
N LEU A 113 14.23 3.23 3.81
CA LEU A 113 14.92 2.06 3.28
C LEU A 113 15.13 0.99 4.36
N SER A 114 15.54 1.42 5.56
CA SER A 114 15.76 0.49 6.67
C SER A 114 14.45 -0.16 7.13
N THR A 115 13.36 0.61 7.23
CA THR A 115 12.04 0.09 7.61
C THR A 115 11.47 -0.87 6.57
N SER A 116 11.79 -0.67 5.29
CA SER A 116 11.36 -1.56 4.21
C SER A 116 12.25 -2.80 4.03
N GLY A 117 13.25 -3.01 4.91
CA GLY A 117 14.15 -4.17 4.87
C GLY A 117 15.38 -4.01 3.96
N PHE A 118 15.59 -2.83 3.37
CA PHE A 118 16.79 -2.50 2.60
C PHE A 118 17.92 -2.02 3.52
N VAL A 119 18.51 -2.96 4.27
CA VAL A 119 19.49 -2.66 5.34
C VAL A 119 20.94 -2.81 4.86
N ASN A 120 21.85 -2.01 5.42
CA ASN A 120 23.31 -2.07 5.24
C ASN A 120 23.80 -1.95 3.79
N LYS A 121 23.03 -1.27 2.93
CA LYS A 121 23.37 -1.05 1.52
C LYS A 121 23.26 0.42 1.20
N VAL A 122 24.30 0.97 0.58
CA VAL A 122 24.25 2.30 -0.03
C VAL A 122 23.40 2.21 -1.29
N LEU A 123 22.53 3.19 -1.52
CA LEU A 123 21.73 3.24 -2.74
C LEU A 123 22.67 3.50 -3.94
N THR A 124 22.63 2.60 -4.92
CA THR A 124 23.36 2.67 -6.19
C THR A 124 22.38 2.48 -7.34
N THR A 125 22.78 2.84 -8.56
CA THR A 125 21.94 2.65 -9.76
C THR A 125 21.60 1.19 -10.02
N GLU A 126 22.42 0.25 -9.55
CA GLU A 126 22.20 -1.19 -9.74
C GLU A 126 21.17 -1.78 -8.76
N ASN A 127 21.08 -1.24 -7.55
CA ASN A 127 20.20 -1.76 -6.50
C ASN A 127 18.92 -0.91 -6.30
N GLN A 128 18.82 0.19 -7.03
CA GLN A 128 17.75 1.17 -6.96
C GLN A 128 16.36 0.57 -7.18
N GLU A 129 16.19 -0.24 -8.24
CA GLU A 129 14.90 -0.87 -8.55
C GLU A 129 14.45 -1.79 -7.42
N LYS A 130 15.39 -2.55 -6.85
CA LYS A 130 15.11 -3.43 -5.70
C LYS A 130 14.72 -2.62 -4.47
N ALA A 131 15.45 -1.56 -4.16
CA ALA A 131 15.14 -0.68 -3.03
C ALA A 131 13.72 -0.09 -3.15
N VAL A 132 13.35 0.39 -4.34
CA VAL A 132 12.01 0.90 -4.61
C VAL A 132 10.95 -0.18 -4.43
N GLN A 133 11.19 -1.37 -4.96
CA GLN A 133 10.25 -2.49 -4.82
C GLN A 133 10.06 -2.90 -3.36
N ASP A 134 11.13 -2.95 -2.57
CA ASP A 134 11.09 -3.26 -1.14
C ASP A 134 10.24 -2.22 -0.38
N ILE A 135 10.42 -0.92 -0.68
CA ILE A 135 9.60 0.17 -0.12
C ILE A 135 8.13 0.03 -0.50
N LEU A 136 7.84 -0.25 -1.78
CA LEU A 136 6.48 -0.40 -2.28
C LEU A 136 5.76 -1.58 -1.61
N VAL A 137 6.42 -2.73 -1.52
CA VAL A 137 5.89 -3.93 -0.84
C VAL A 137 5.57 -3.60 0.61
N TYR A 138 6.50 -2.95 1.33
CA TYR A 138 6.33 -2.58 2.72
C TYR A 138 5.12 -1.66 2.93
N HIS A 139 4.94 -0.62 2.12
CA HIS A 139 3.85 0.34 2.33
C HIS A 139 2.48 -0.11 1.80
N VAL A 140 2.45 -0.96 0.78
CA VAL A 140 1.21 -1.40 0.12
C VAL A 140 0.64 -2.66 0.76
N LEU A 141 1.50 -3.62 1.10
CA LEU A 141 1.05 -4.88 1.71
C LEU A 141 1.17 -4.88 3.23
N ARG A 142 2.05 -4.03 3.78
CA ARG A 142 2.25 -3.81 5.23
C ARG A 142 2.42 -5.11 6.02
N ILE A 143 3.28 -5.97 5.49
CA ILE A 143 3.70 -7.27 6.00
C ILE A 143 5.14 -7.23 6.52
#